data_AF-A0AA48L341-F1
#
_entry.id   AF-A0AA48L341-F1
#
_cell.length_a   1.000
_cell.length_b   1.000
_cell.length_c   1.000
_cell.angle_alpha   90.00
_cell.angle_beta   90.00
_cell.angle_gamma   90.00
#
_symmetry.space_group_name_H-M   'P 1'
#
loop_
_entity.id
_entity.type
_entity.pdbx_description
1 polymer ?
#
loop_
_entity_poly.entity_id
_entity_poly.type
_entity_poly.pdbx_seq_one_letter_code
_entity_poly.pdbx_strand_id
1 'polypeptide(L)'
;MSQSSQVPILSSPFLTVGVVDTALNAETNPAVRVQLLGAKVHLLEKAREAAGGAAAPARAPTSHSGAVVAATGAAADSEGEGDSTPDTAPSSRRPRPDPTALLSTRILLADAYLAVLPPNLSAAEAESRVAEGECKRLMKVMKRLDRGDAGVEERPAWLDDIPRLRVRALRVLARVEDGLGRGARAERTRKLAADLEKR
;
A
#
# COMPACT_ATOMS: atom_id res chain seq x y z
N MET A 1 22.62 26.75 -23.01
CA MET A 1 21.86 26.08 -21.94
C MET A 1 22.02 24.59 -22.15
N SER A 2 23.04 24.00 -21.53
CA SER A 2 23.34 22.56 -21.67
C SER A 2 22.34 21.77 -20.84
N GLN A 3 21.47 21.02 -21.50
CA GLN A 3 20.61 20.05 -20.82
C GLN A 3 21.53 18.96 -20.25
N SER A 4 21.71 18.96 -18.93
CA SER A 4 22.36 17.86 -18.24
C SER A 4 21.51 16.61 -18.45
N SER A 5 21.93 15.78 -19.40
CA SER A 5 21.43 14.43 -19.60
C SER A 5 21.78 13.59 -18.37
N GLN A 6 20.97 13.73 -17.31
CA GLN A 6 20.95 12.78 -16.21
C GLN A 6 20.54 11.44 -16.82
N VAL A 7 21.51 10.56 -16.97
CA VAL A 7 21.25 9.15 -17.24
C VAL A 7 20.27 8.69 -16.15
N PRO A 8 19.06 8.22 -16.50
CA PRO A 8 18.09 7.84 -15.49
C PRO A 8 18.69 6.71 -14.66
N ILE A 9 18.98 6.98 -13.38
CA ILE A 9 19.57 6.00 -12.43
C ILE A 9 18.76 4.69 -12.42
N LEU A 10 17.49 4.78 -12.79
CA LEU A 10 16.53 3.69 -12.97
C LEU A 10 16.91 2.68 -14.09
N SER A 11 17.82 3.00 -15.00
CA SER A 11 18.30 2.07 -16.04
C SER A 11 19.52 1.25 -15.61
N SER A 12 20.01 1.42 -14.38
CA SER A 12 21.15 0.67 -13.87
C SER A 12 20.82 -0.83 -13.76
N PRO A 13 21.63 -1.73 -14.34
CA PRO A 13 21.42 -3.17 -14.21
C PRO A 13 21.59 -3.68 -12.77
N PHE A 14 22.21 -2.87 -11.90
CA PHE A 14 22.42 -3.19 -10.49
C PHE A 14 21.21 -2.83 -9.61
N LEU A 15 20.28 -2.01 -10.12
CA LEU A 15 19.08 -1.63 -9.38
C LEU A 15 18.02 -2.73 -9.50
N THR A 16 18.09 -3.72 -8.61
CA THR A 16 17.13 -4.81 -8.51
C THR A 16 16.06 -4.52 -7.46
N VAL A 17 14.91 -5.20 -7.54
CA VAL A 17 13.83 -5.07 -6.54
C VAL A 17 14.35 -5.35 -5.12
N GLY A 18 15.23 -6.34 -4.96
CA GLY A 18 15.83 -6.66 -3.65
C GLY A 18 16.74 -5.56 -3.10
N VAL A 19 17.46 -4.84 -3.96
CA VAL A 19 18.26 -3.67 -3.54
C VAL A 19 17.35 -2.55 -3.06
N VAL A 20 16.27 -2.28 -3.79
CA VAL A 20 15.28 -1.27 -3.41
C VAL A 20 14.60 -1.63 -2.08
N ASP A 21 14.27 -2.90 -1.85
CA ASP A 21 13.69 -3.37 -0.60
C ASP A 21 14.64 -3.19 0.59
N THR A 22 15.92 -3.48 0.38
CA THR A 22 16.96 -3.26 1.40
C THR A 22 17.06 -1.76 1.75
N ALA A 23 17.07 -0.88 0.74
CA ALA A 23 17.07 0.57 0.96
C ALA A 23 15.80 1.06 1.65
N LEU A 24 14.62 0.55 1.26
CA LEU A 24 13.33 0.88 1.87
C LEU A 24 13.24 0.50 3.35
N ASN A 25 13.92 -0.58 3.75
CA ASN A 25 13.97 -0.99 5.15
C ASN A 25 14.87 -0.08 5.99
N ALA A 26 15.93 0.49 5.41
CA ALA A 26 16.83 1.40 6.08
C ALA A 26 16.32 2.85 6.13
N GLU A 27 15.45 3.25 5.20
CA GLU A 27 15.07 4.65 5.02
C GLU A 27 13.87 5.08 5.88
N THR A 28 14.04 6.18 6.62
CA THR A 28 13.00 6.78 7.47
C THR A 28 12.39 8.03 6.86
N ASN A 29 13.10 8.71 5.95
CA ASN A 29 12.64 9.92 5.32
C ASN A 29 11.48 9.63 4.33
N PRO A 30 10.28 10.22 4.53
CA PRO A 30 9.12 9.94 3.70
C PRO A 30 9.33 10.30 2.23
N ALA A 31 10.09 11.36 1.93
CA ALA A 31 10.34 11.77 0.55
C ALA A 31 11.21 10.75 -0.20
N VAL A 32 12.26 10.24 0.45
CA VAL A 32 13.13 9.21 -0.14
C VAL A 32 12.38 7.88 -0.27
N ARG A 33 11.54 7.53 0.72
CA ARG A 33 10.65 6.35 0.61
C ARG A 33 9.73 6.42 -0.60
N VAL A 34 9.13 7.58 -0.89
CA VAL A 34 8.31 7.77 -2.10
C VAL A 34 9.13 7.50 -3.36
N GLN A 35 10.35 8.02 -3.44
CA GLN A 35 11.23 7.81 -4.59
C GLN A 35 11.61 6.33 -4.76
N LEU A 36 11.97 5.64 -3.68
CA LEU A 36 12.32 4.22 -3.69
C LEU A 36 11.12 3.35 -4.08
N LEU A 37 9.93 3.62 -3.53
CA LEU A 37 8.71 2.92 -3.93
C LEU A 37 8.36 3.17 -5.41
N GLY A 38 8.54 4.40 -5.89
CA GLY A 38 8.37 4.74 -7.31
C GLY A 38 9.36 3.99 -8.22
N ALA A 39 10.64 3.90 -7.81
CA ALA A 39 11.63 3.08 -8.50
C ALA A 39 11.21 1.60 -8.55
N LYS A 40 10.65 1.08 -7.45
CA LYS A 40 10.13 -0.29 -7.39
C LYS A 40 8.98 -0.51 -8.37
N VAL A 41 8.04 0.41 -8.46
CA VAL A 41 6.94 0.36 -9.45
C VAL A 41 7.52 0.27 -10.86
N HIS A 42 8.47 1.15 -11.19
CA HIS A 42 9.10 1.16 -12.51
C HIS A 42 9.80 -0.16 -12.85
N LEU A 43 10.51 -0.77 -11.89
CA LEU A 43 11.15 -2.07 -12.09
C LEU A 43 10.13 -3.19 -12.33
N LEU A 44 8.98 -3.18 -11.63
CA LEU A 44 7.92 -4.17 -11.83
C LEU A 44 7.23 -4.00 -13.19
N GLU A 45 7.00 -2.76 -13.64
CA GLU A 45 6.47 -2.47 -14.97
C GLU A 45 7.42 -2.93 -16.07
N LYS A 46 8.71 -2.63 -15.94
CA LYS A 46 9.73 -3.11 -16.87
C LYS A 46 9.81 -4.64 -16.92
N ALA A 47 9.70 -5.31 -15.77
CA ALA A 47 9.66 -6.77 -15.71
C ALA A 47 8.42 -7.34 -16.41
N ARG A 48 7.26 -6.66 -16.27
CA ARG A 48 6.03 -7.01 -16.99
C ARG A 48 6.18 -6.86 -18.51
N GLU A 49 6.77 -5.77 -18.98
CA GLU A 49 7.03 -5.56 -20.41
C GLU A 49 7.97 -6.63 -20.99
N ALA A 50 9.05 -6.97 -20.25
CA ALA A 50 9.96 -8.02 -20.64
C ALA A 50 9.28 -9.40 -20.74
N ALA A 51 8.33 -9.69 -19.83
CA ALA A 51 7.54 -10.92 -19.87
C ALA A 51 6.48 -10.92 -20.99
N GLY A 52 5.92 -9.76 -21.36
CA GLY A 52 4.90 -9.62 -22.40
C GLY A 52 5.44 -9.56 -23.83
N GLY A 53 6.68 -9.10 -24.04
CA GLY A 53 7.33 -9.04 -25.35
C GLY A 53 7.86 -10.38 -25.86
N ALA A 54 8.07 -11.35 -24.96
CA ALA A 54 8.42 -12.72 -25.32
C ALA A 54 7.14 -13.50 -25.65
N ALA A 55 6.67 -13.41 -26.90
CA ALA A 55 5.64 -14.31 -27.42
C ALA A 55 6.03 -15.76 -27.12
N ALA A 56 5.32 -16.37 -26.17
CA ALA A 56 5.68 -17.67 -25.63
C ALA A 56 5.61 -18.75 -26.71
N PRO A 57 6.66 -19.55 -26.93
CA PRO A 57 6.53 -20.79 -27.70
C PRO A 57 5.59 -21.72 -26.92
N ALA A 58 4.54 -22.17 -27.60
CA ALA A 58 3.50 -23.05 -27.07
C ALA A 58 4.11 -24.25 -26.32
N ARG A 59 4.09 -24.23 -24.99
CA ARG A 59 4.46 -25.36 -24.14
C ARG A 59 3.21 -26.02 -23.60
N ALA A 60 3.10 -27.31 -23.89
CA ALA A 60 1.98 -28.18 -23.58
C ALA A 60 1.75 -28.34 -22.07
N PRO A 61 0.49 -28.57 -21.63
CA PRO A 61 0.13 -28.67 -20.23
C PRO A 61 0.54 -30.02 -19.63
N THR A 62 1.37 -30.01 -18.59
CA THR A 62 1.60 -31.17 -17.72
C THR A 62 0.74 -31.05 -16.46
N SER A 63 -0.28 -31.90 -16.41
CA SER A 63 -1.18 -32.09 -15.27
C SER A 63 -0.40 -32.54 -14.03
N HIS A 64 -0.45 -31.75 -12.94
CA HIS A 64 -0.02 -32.19 -11.61
C HIS A 64 -1.14 -31.85 -10.62
N SER A 65 -1.90 -32.90 -10.26
CA SER A 65 -2.88 -32.91 -9.18
C SER A 65 -2.14 -33.19 -7.87
N GLY A 66 -2.26 -32.29 -6.90
CA GLY A 66 -1.61 -32.41 -5.59
C GLY A 66 -2.44 -31.73 -4.51
N ALA A 67 -3.05 -32.55 -3.66
CA ALA A 67 -3.87 -32.17 -2.51
C ALA A 67 -3.09 -31.40 -1.45
N VAL A 68 -3.75 -30.48 -0.75
CA VAL A 68 -3.23 -29.88 0.49
C VAL A 68 -4.28 -29.86 1.59
N VAL A 69 -3.83 -30.34 2.74
CA VAL A 69 -4.52 -30.66 3.99
C VAL A 69 -4.79 -29.39 4.79
N ALA A 70 -5.95 -29.34 5.43
CA ALA A 70 -6.39 -28.26 6.31
C ALA A 70 -5.61 -28.25 7.64
N ALA A 71 -5.14 -27.08 8.06
CA ALA A 71 -4.59 -26.84 9.39
C ALA A 71 -5.45 -25.82 10.13
N THR A 72 -6.17 -26.28 11.15
CA THR A 72 -6.80 -25.49 12.21
C THR A 72 -5.75 -25.12 13.27
N GLY A 73 -5.65 -23.84 13.62
CA GLY A 73 -4.72 -23.32 14.62
C GLY A 73 -5.39 -22.29 15.53
N ALA A 74 -5.18 -22.47 16.83
CA ALA A 74 -5.92 -21.95 17.97
C ALA A 74 -5.92 -20.43 18.19
N ALA A 75 -6.99 -19.96 18.83
CA ALA A 75 -7.12 -18.66 19.46
C ALA A 75 -6.29 -18.62 20.75
N ALA A 76 -5.57 -17.52 20.96
CA ALA A 76 -4.94 -17.18 22.22
C ALA A 76 -5.50 -15.84 22.69
N ASP A 77 -6.27 -15.91 23.78
CA ASP A 77 -6.66 -14.76 24.59
C ASP A 77 -5.43 -14.20 25.31
N SER A 78 -5.30 -12.88 25.30
CA SER A 78 -4.36 -12.15 26.15
C SER A 78 -5.05 -10.88 26.61
N GLU A 79 -5.73 -11.01 27.74
CA GLU A 79 -6.14 -9.90 28.58
C GLU A 79 -4.90 -9.40 29.33
N GLY A 80 -4.40 -8.24 28.91
CA GLY A 80 -3.31 -7.52 29.56
C GLY A 80 -3.84 -6.17 30.03
N GLU A 81 -4.26 -6.15 31.28
CA GLU A 81 -4.79 -4.99 32.02
C GLU A 81 -3.65 -4.15 32.61
N GLY A 82 -3.78 -2.83 32.51
CA GLY A 82 -2.99 -1.87 33.26
C GLY A 82 -1.79 -1.30 32.52
N ASP A 83 -1.86 0.00 32.17
CA ASP A 83 -0.89 0.96 32.70
C ASP A 83 -1.40 2.40 32.52
N SER A 84 -1.59 3.08 33.64
CA SER A 84 -1.97 4.48 33.71
C SER A 84 -0.75 5.33 33.42
N THR A 85 -0.68 5.94 32.24
CA THR A 85 0.41 6.89 31.92
C THR A 85 0.03 8.34 32.22
N PRO A 86 1.02 9.14 32.64
CA PRO A 86 0.81 10.42 33.30
C PRO A 86 0.49 11.57 32.35
N ASP A 87 -0.11 12.58 32.96
CA ASP A 87 -0.41 13.93 32.47
C ASP A 87 0.77 14.51 31.66
N THR A 88 0.70 14.30 30.34
CA THR A 88 1.74 14.73 29.40
C THR A 88 1.41 16.14 28.95
N ALA A 89 2.21 17.10 29.43
CA ALA A 89 2.17 18.50 29.05
C ALA A 89 2.00 18.67 27.52
N PRO A 90 1.31 19.73 27.06
CA PRO A 90 1.00 19.94 25.65
C PRO A 90 2.29 20.11 24.84
N SER A 91 2.80 19.01 24.31
CA SER A 91 3.90 18.98 23.36
C SER A 91 3.47 19.79 22.14
N SER A 92 4.23 20.85 21.82
CA SER A 92 4.04 21.64 20.60
C SER A 92 4.19 20.71 19.41
N ARG A 93 3.06 20.24 18.86
CA ARG A 93 3.06 19.26 17.78
C ARG A 93 3.60 19.96 16.54
N ARG A 94 4.72 19.45 16.01
CA ARG A 94 5.22 19.91 14.72
C ARG A 94 4.15 19.59 13.65
N PRO A 95 3.94 20.47 12.66
CA PRO A 95 3.07 20.20 11.53
C PRO A 95 3.42 18.85 10.91
N ARG A 96 2.41 18.00 10.75
CA ARG A 96 2.60 16.67 10.22
C ARG A 96 2.89 16.75 8.72
N PRO A 97 3.92 16.05 8.20
CA PRO A 97 4.15 16.01 6.75
C PRO A 97 2.95 15.38 6.04
N ASP A 98 2.67 15.87 4.84
CA ASP A 98 1.61 15.36 3.97
C ASP A 98 1.88 13.87 3.61
N PRO A 99 0.99 12.94 4.02
CA PRO A 99 1.16 11.52 3.75
C PRO A 99 0.60 11.08 2.39
N THR A 100 -0.10 11.95 1.65
CA THR A 100 -0.85 11.57 0.44
C THR A 100 0.03 10.96 -0.64
N ALA A 101 1.20 11.54 -0.90
CA ALA A 101 2.16 11.02 -1.87
C ALA A 101 2.62 9.60 -1.53
N LEU A 102 2.94 9.34 -0.27
CA LEU A 102 3.34 8.02 0.21
C LEU A 102 2.20 7.00 0.06
N LEU A 103 0.99 7.38 0.47
CA LEU A 103 -0.18 6.50 0.34
C LEU A 103 -0.53 6.18 -1.11
N SER A 104 -0.52 7.19 -1.98
CA SER A 104 -0.75 7.02 -3.42
C SER A 104 0.27 6.07 -4.05
N THR A 105 1.56 6.24 -3.69
CA THR A 105 2.64 5.39 -4.21
C THR A 105 2.51 3.95 -3.73
N ARG A 106 2.10 3.71 -2.48
CA ARG A 106 1.87 2.35 -1.97
C ARG A 106 0.67 1.67 -2.65
N ILE A 107 -0.38 2.42 -2.97
CA ILE A 107 -1.51 1.91 -3.76
C ILE A 107 -1.06 1.56 -5.19
N LEU A 108 -0.26 2.41 -5.83
CA LEU A 108 0.34 2.12 -7.14
C LEU A 108 1.25 0.88 -7.11
N LEU A 109 2.02 0.70 -6.04
CA LEU A 109 2.85 -0.48 -5.87
C LEU A 109 2.02 -1.76 -5.74
N ALA A 110 0.91 -1.71 -5.00
CA ALA A 110 -0.03 -2.83 -4.93
C ALA A 110 -0.64 -3.16 -6.31
N ASP A 111 -0.98 -2.13 -7.10
CA ASP A 111 -1.44 -2.32 -8.50
C ASP A 111 -0.36 -2.95 -9.37
N ALA A 112 0.89 -2.51 -9.25
CA ALA A 112 2.02 -3.07 -10.00
C ALA A 112 2.24 -4.56 -9.66
N TYR A 113 2.12 -4.94 -8.39
CA TYR A 113 2.22 -6.35 -7.98
C TYR A 113 1.12 -7.25 -8.56
N LEU A 114 -0.09 -6.71 -8.73
CA LEU A 114 -1.18 -7.42 -9.40
C LEU A 114 -0.96 -7.57 -10.92
N ALA A 115 -0.17 -6.67 -11.52
CA ALA A 115 0.06 -6.63 -12.97
C ALA A 115 1.24 -7.51 -13.43
N VAL A 116 2.13 -7.92 -12.53
CA VAL A 116 3.23 -8.86 -12.84
C VAL A 116 2.66 -10.27 -13.06
N LEU A 117 3.32 -11.08 -13.91
CA LEU A 117 2.92 -12.46 -14.19
C LEU A 117 4.03 -13.44 -13.75
N PRO A 118 3.77 -14.36 -12.79
CA PRO A 118 2.53 -14.48 -12.01
C PRO A 118 2.32 -13.33 -11.01
N PRO A 119 1.07 -12.99 -10.65
CA PRO A 119 0.77 -11.88 -9.74
C PRO A 119 1.28 -12.16 -8.33
N ASN A 120 1.90 -11.16 -7.69
CA ASN A 120 2.35 -11.25 -6.31
C ASN A 120 1.25 -10.76 -5.35
N LEU A 121 0.25 -11.63 -5.11
CA LEU A 121 -0.92 -11.31 -4.30
C LEU A 121 -0.59 -10.97 -2.84
N SER A 122 0.41 -11.64 -2.26
CA SER A 122 0.84 -11.40 -0.87
C SER A 122 1.40 -9.98 -0.70
N ALA A 123 2.31 -9.57 -1.60
CA ALA A 123 2.89 -8.22 -1.55
C ALA A 123 1.83 -7.15 -1.84
N ALA A 124 0.92 -7.39 -2.79
CA ALA A 124 -0.21 -6.49 -3.04
C ALA A 124 -1.15 -6.36 -1.83
N GLU A 125 -1.41 -7.46 -1.09
CA GLU A 125 -2.20 -7.45 0.14
C GLU A 125 -1.53 -6.58 1.21
N ALA A 126 -0.23 -6.78 1.44
CA ALA A 126 0.53 -6.05 2.45
C ALA A 126 0.52 -4.53 2.20
N GLU A 127 0.80 -4.12 0.96
CA GLU A 127 0.84 -2.71 0.58
C GLU A 127 -0.54 -2.05 0.69
N SER A 128 -1.58 -2.70 0.17
CA SER A 128 -2.96 -2.18 0.22
C SER A 128 -3.51 -2.10 1.65
N ARG A 129 -3.22 -3.06 2.53
CA ARG A 129 -3.64 -3.03 3.95
C ARG A 129 -3.02 -1.88 4.72
N VAL A 130 -1.71 -1.66 4.56
CA VAL A 130 -1.05 -0.55 5.25
C VAL A 130 -1.56 0.80 4.74
N ALA A 131 -1.80 0.96 3.43
CA ALA A 131 -2.42 2.17 2.89
C ALA A 131 -3.84 2.40 3.44
N GLU A 132 -4.68 1.35 3.50
CA GLU A 132 -6.05 1.43 4.03
C GLU A 132 -6.09 1.76 5.52
N GLY A 133 -5.22 1.12 6.32
CA GLY A 133 -5.08 1.36 7.75
C GLY A 133 -4.68 2.81 8.07
N GLU A 134 -3.72 3.35 7.31
CA GLU A 134 -3.31 4.75 7.43
C GLU A 134 -4.43 5.72 7.02
N CYS A 135 -5.14 5.45 5.93
CA CYS A 135 -6.30 6.25 5.54
C CYS A 135 -7.39 6.26 6.62
N LYS A 136 -7.71 5.10 7.21
CA LYS A 136 -8.65 5.00 8.35
C LYS A 136 -8.20 5.87 9.53
N ARG A 137 -6.92 5.84 9.87
CA ARG A 137 -6.35 6.62 10.98
C ARG A 137 -6.46 8.12 10.71
N LEU A 138 -6.16 8.56 9.49
CA LEU A 138 -6.26 9.97 9.08
C LEU A 138 -7.72 10.44 9.00
N MET A 139 -8.65 9.60 8.55
CA MET A 139 -10.09 9.93 8.61
C MET A 139 -10.60 10.12 10.04
N LYS A 140 -10.05 9.41 11.04
CA LYS A 140 -10.37 9.66 12.45
C LYS A 140 -9.86 11.03 12.91
N VAL A 141 -8.68 11.44 12.44
CA VAL A 141 -8.12 12.77 12.72
C VAL A 141 -8.99 13.85 12.08
N MET A 142 -9.35 13.69 10.81
CA MET A 142 -10.27 14.59 10.09
C MET A 142 -11.58 14.80 10.86
N LYS A 143 -12.22 13.72 11.32
CA LYS A 143 -13.45 13.81 12.12
C LYS A 143 -13.29 14.54 13.46
N ARG A 144 -12.10 14.49 14.08
CA ARG A 144 -11.83 15.23 15.33
C ARG A 144 -11.61 16.71 15.05
N LEU A 145 -10.92 17.03 13.95
CA LEU A 145 -10.75 18.41 13.49
C LEU A 145 -12.12 19.04 13.17
N ASP A 146 -12.98 18.32 12.45
CA ASP A 146 -14.32 18.80 12.10
C ASP A 146 -15.23 19.04 13.32
N ARG A 147 -14.94 18.43 14.47
CA ARG A 147 -15.66 18.65 15.73
C ARG A 147 -15.15 19.84 16.54
N GLY A 148 -14.00 20.40 16.16
CA GLY A 148 -13.32 21.43 16.96
C GLY A 148 -12.59 20.88 18.20
N ASP A 149 -12.50 19.55 18.37
CA ASP A 149 -11.84 18.92 19.53
C ASP A 149 -10.32 19.17 19.58
N ALA A 150 -9.74 19.68 18.49
CA ALA A 150 -8.29 19.72 18.27
C ALA A 150 -7.60 21.03 18.69
N GLY A 151 -8.30 22.02 19.25
CA GLY A 151 -7.65 23.25 19.71
C GLY A 151 -6.89 23.97 18.60
N VAL A 152 -7.60 24.30 17.52
CA VAL A 152 -7.22 25.25 16.44
C VAL A 152 -5.83 25.01 15.81
N GLU A 153 -5.68 23.88 15.12
CA GLU A 153 -4.83 23.81 13.90
C GLU A 153 -5.76 23.86 12.69
N GLU A 154 -5.46 24.74 11.73
CA GLU A 154 -6.15 24.81 10.44
C GLU A 154 -6.15 23.43 9.76
N ARG A 155 -7.31 22.98 9.26
CA ARG A 155 -7.45 21.66 8.61
C ARG A 155 -6.50 21.62 7.41
N PRO A 156 -5.49 20.73 7.39
CA PRO A 156 -4.59 20.64 6.26
C PRO A 156 -5.35 20.21 4.99
N ALA A 157 -5.12 20.92 3.88
CA ALA A 157 -5.81 20.68 2.60
C ALA A 157 -5.67 19.23 2.09
N TRP A 158 -4.53 18.59 2.35
CA TRP A 158 -4.29 17.19 1.94
C TRP A 158 -5.24 16.17 2.61
N LEU A 159 -5.94 16.54 3.70
CA LEU A 159 -6.95 15.67 4.31
C LEU A 159 -8.13 15.38 3.37
N ASP A 160 -8.39 16.28 2.43
CA ASP A 160 -9.52 16.17 1.50
C ASP A 160 -9.31 15.03 0.48
N ASP A 161 -8.06 14.62 0.25
CA ASP A 161 -7.72 13.51 -0.65
C ASP A 161 -7.83 12.13 0.03
N ILE A 162 -7.86 12.08 1.37
CA ILE A 162 -7.84 10.81 2.12
C ILE A 162 -9.05 9.90 1.82
N PRO A 163 -10.30 10.39 1.72
CA PRO A 163 -11.43 9.54 1.33
C PRO A 163 -11.22 8.88 -0.03
N ARG A 164 -10.72 9.64 -1.02
CA ARG A 164 -10.46 9.13 -2.39
C ARG A 164 -9.36 8.06 -2.38
N LEU A 165 -8.26 8.31 -1.67
CA LEU A 165 -7.18 7.34 -1.52
C LEU A 165 -7.66 6.06 -0.82
N ARG A 166 -8.54 6.18 0.19
CA ARG A 166 -9.13 5.02 0.88
C ARG A 166 -9.99 4.17 -0.04
N VAL A 167 -10.86 4.79 -0.85
CA VAL A 167 -11.68 4.07 -1.84
C VAL A 167 -10.78 3.32 -2.82
N ARG A 168 -9.71 3.97 -3.31
CA ARG A 168 -8.75 3.33 -4.21
C ARG A 168 -8.06 2.14 -3.54
N ALA A 169 -7.55 2.28 -2.32
CA ALA A 169 -6.92 1.19 -1.57
C ALA A 169 -7.87 -0.01 -1.37
N LEU A 170 -9.14 0.24 -1.04
CA LEU A 170 -10.17 -0.80 -0.91
C LEU A 170 -10.45 -1.52 -2.23
N ARG A 171 -10.48 -0.80 -3.35
CA ARG A 171 -10.64 -1.42 -4.68
C ARG A 171 -9.47 -2.35 -5.02
N VAL A 172 -8.24 -1.96 -4.70
CA VAL A 172 -7.07 -2.83 -4.86
C VAL A 172 -7.17 -4.06 -3.97
N LEU A 173 -7.49 -3.87 -2.69
CA LEU A 173 -7.65 -4.97 -1.73
C LEU A 173 -8.76 -5.96 -2.16
N ALA A 174 -9.85 -5.48 -2.72
CA ALA A 174 -10.89 -6.35 -3.26
C ALA A 174 -10.37 -7.26 -4.39
N ARG A 175 -9.58 -6.70 -5.33
CA ARG A 175 -8.93 -7.50 -6.39
C ARG A 175 -7.95 -8.52 -5.84
N VAL A 176 -7.20 -8.16 -4.79
CA VAL A 176 -6.30 -9.09 -4.10
C VAL A 176 -7.08 -10.23 -3.47
N GLU A 177 -8.15 -9.93 -2.74
CA GLU A 177 -9.00 -10.93 -2.10
C GLU A 177 -9.66 -11.88 -3.13
N ASP A 178 -10.07 -11.36 -4.30
CA ASP A 178 -10.53 -12.20 -5.41
C ASP A 178 -9.43 -13.14 -5.91
N GLY A 179 -8.23 -12.62 -6.16
CA GLY A 179 -7.08 -13.41 -6.60
C GLY A 179 -6.67 -14.50 -5.60
N LEU A 180 -6.93 -14.26 -4.30
CA LEU A 180 -6.70 -15.23 -3.21
C LEU A 180 -7.85 -16.23 -3.03
N GLY A 181 -8.90 -16.19 -3.85
CA GLY A 181 -10.08 -17.06 -3.74
C GLY A 181 -11.02 -16.71 -2.57
N ARG A 182 -10.89 -15.51 -1.99
CA ARG A 182 -11.67 -15.04 -0.83
C ARG A 182 -12.87 -14.19 -1.28
N GLY A 183 -13.68 -14.71 -2.20
CA GLY A 183 -14.74 -13.94 -2.88
C GLY A 183 -15.72 -13.20 -1.96
N ALA A 184 -16.16 -13.81 -0.87
CA ALA A 184 -17.05 -13.16 0.10
C ALA A 184 -16.40 -11.94 0.79
N ARG A 185 -15.08 -11.96 1.02
CA ARG A 185 -14.33 -10.81 1.57
C ARG A 185 -14.14 -9.73 0.50
N ALA A 186 -13.86 -10.13 -0.73
CA ALA A 186 -13.73 -9.20 -1.85
C ALA A 186 -15.04 -8.42 -2.07
N GLU A 187 -16.19 -9.09 -2.09
CA GLU A 187 -17.50 -8.46 -2.26
C GLU A 187 -17.79 -7.44 -1.15
N ARG A 188 -17.59 -7.81 0.11
CA ARG A 188 -17.75 -6.88 1.25
C ARG A 188 -16.83 -5.66 1.11
N THR A 189 -15.60 -5.87 0.65
CA THR A 189 -14.63 -4.80 0.44
C THR A 189 -15.07 -3.86 -0.70
N ARG A 190 -15.59 -4.40 -1.82
CA ARG A 190 -16.15 -3.58 -2.91
C ARG A 190 -17.36 -2.77 -2.46
N LYS A 191 -18.27 -3.40 -1.70
CA LYS A 191 -19.44 -2.71 -1.13
C LYS A 191 -19.02 -1.54 -0.24
N LEU A 192 -18.04 -1.76 0.64
CA LEU A 192 -17.49 -0.71 1.49
C LEU A 192 -16.87 0.44 0.68
N ALA A 193 -16.15 0.14 -0.40
CA ALA A 193 -15.60 1.16 -1.30
C ALA A 193 -16.72 1.99 -1.96
N ALA A 194 -17.76 1.33 -2.47
CA ALA A 194 -18.92 2.00 -3.08
C ALA A 194 -19.71 2.86 -2.09
N ASP A 195 -19.87 2.40 -0.84
CA ASP A 195 -20.57 3.15 0.20
C ASP A 195 -19.78 4.39 0.66
N LEU A 196 -18.46 4.37 0.56
CA LEU A 196 -17.60 5.52 0.85
C LEU A 196 -17.58 6.53 -0.30
N GLU A 197 -17.72 6.09 -1.55
CA GLU A 197 -17.74 6.98 -2.72
C GLU A 197 -19.02 7.81 -2.84
N LYS A 198 -20.11 7.37 -2.19
CA LYS A 198 -21.39 8.10 -2.13
C LYS A 198 -21.43 9.23 -1.09
N ARG A 199 -20.40 9.34 -0.25
CA ARG A 199 -20.32 10.34 0.83
C ARG A 199 -19.56 11.56 0.36
#